data_AF-A0A8J4WE65-F1
#
_entry.id   AF-A0A8J4WE65-F1
#
_cell.length_a   1.000
_cell.length_b   1.000
_cell.length_c   1.000
_cell.angle_alpha   90.00
_cell.angle_beta   90.00
_cell.angle_gamma   90.00
#
_symmetry.space_group_name_H-M   'P 1'
#
loop_
_entity.id
_entity.type
_entity.pdbx_description
1 polymer ?
#
loop_
_entity_poly.entity_id
_entity_poly.type
_entity_poly.pdbx_seq_one_letter_code
_entity_poly.pdbx_strand_id
1 'polypeptide(L)'
;MQSGGGIGEVHILSIDLCGCFTSLQKELKDHVARKGPVDILVNCAGYAVSRTFMDTPPEAIEGMIRTNYLSAVHVTKILLPDMLRDKTHPSCDRRIAFVCSMAGQVGVYGLAAYSGSKYALRGFAEVLRMELERSGPLVTLAFPPDTDTPGLAVSLITKHPHTYCAFIIVSVCECRLQLR
;
A
#
# COMPACT_ATOMS: atom_id res chain seq x y z
N MET A 1 24.78 -31.42 5.29
CA MET A 1 25.06 -29.98 5.17
C MET A 1 25.29 -29.64 3.71
N GLN A 2 24.23 -29.23 3.01
CA GLN A 2 24.33 -28.56 1.71
C GLN A 2 23.31 -27.41 1.75
N SER A 3 23.71 -26.29 2.37
CA SER A 3 22.97 -25.03 2.32
C SER A 3 23.42 -24.26 1.08
N GLY A 4 22.88 -24.66 -0.07
CA GLY A 4 23.01 -23.90 -1.31
C GLY A 4 21.88 -22.87 -1.39
N GLY A 5 22.15 -21.65 -0.93
CA GLY A 5 21.24 -20.52 -1.12
C GLY A 5 21.16 -20.15 -2.61
N GLY A 6 20.20 -20.70 -3.32
CA GLY A 6 19.90 -20.30 -4.70
C GLY A 6 19.38 -18.87 -4.72
N ILE A 7 19.98 -18.03 -5.56
CA ILE A 7 19.42 -16.74 -5.97
C ILE A 7 18.03 -16.98 -6.57
N GLY A 8 16.99 -16.43 -5.95
CA GLY A 8 15.62 -16.55 -6.44
C GLY A 8 15.47 -15.97 -7.85
N GLU A 9 14.61 -16.59 -8.66
CA GLU A 9 14.30 -16.11 -10.02
C GLU A 9 13.51 -14.79 -9.93
N VAL A 10 13.95 -13.76 -10.67
CA VAL A 10 13.30 -12.43 -10.67
C VAL A 10 12.55 -12.23 -11.99
N HIS A 11 11.29 -11.84 -11.89
CA HIS A 11 10.43 -11.51 -13.02
C HIS A 11 9.97 -10.07 -12.94
N ILE A 12 10.04 -9.37 -14.08
CA ILE A 12 9.68 -7.96 -14.18
C ILE A 12 8.52 -7.84 -15.16
N LEU A 13 7.46 -7.16 -14.74
CA LEU A 13 6.32 -6.77 -15.57
C LEU A 13 6.16 -5.25 -15.46
N SER A 14 6.30 -4.55 -16.59
CA SER A 14 6.03 -3.12 -16.67
C SER A 14 4.55 -2.92 -17.00
N ILE A 15 3.79 -2.34 -16.07
CA ILE A 15 2.35 -2.17 -16.20
C ILE A 15 1.86 -0.94 -15.42
N ASP A 16 0.87 -0.23 -15.98
CA ASP A 16 0.19 0.86 -15.28
C ASP A 16 -0.98 0.32 -14.43
N LEU A 17 -0.81 0.40 -13.11
CA LEU A 17 -1.82 -0.06 -12.14
C LEU A 17 -3.06 0.85 -12.07
N CYS A 18 -2.96 2.07 -12.59
CA CYS A 18 -4.06 3.03 -12.64
C CYS A 18 -4.80 3.02 -13.99
N GLY A 19 -4.40 2.16 -14.92
CA GLY A 19 -4.99 2.05 -16.25
C GLY A 19 -6.39 1.41 -16.24
N CYS A 20 -6.84 1.01 -17.44
CA CYS A 20 -8.11 0.31 -17.60
C CYS A 20 -8.10 -1.05 -16.87
N PHE A 21 -9.11 -1.30 -16.04
CA PHE A 21 -9.22 -2.53 -15.23
C PHE A 21 -9.13 -3.81 -16.09
N THR A 22 -9.77 -3.83 -17.25
CA THR A 22 -9.76 -5.00 -18.15
C THR A 22 -8.37 -5.29 -18.71
N SER A 23 -7.60 -4.25 -19.07
CA SER A 23 -6.22 -4.44 -19.55
C SER A 23 -5.32 -4.93 -18.42
N LEU A 24 -5.40 -4.29 -17.26
CA LEU A 24 -4.68 -4.66 -16.05
C LEU A 24 -4.95 -6.12 -15.65
N GLN A 25 -6.22 -6.53 -15.67
CA GLN A 25 -6.64 -7.89 -15.37
C GLN A 25 -6.04 -8.90 -16.34
N LYS A 26 -6.08 -8.60 -17.64
CA LYS A 26 -5.54 -9.48 -18.67
C LYS A 26 -4.04 -9.67 -18.50
N GLU A 27 -3.29 -8.57 -18.41
CA GLU A 27 -1.83 -8.60 -18.33
C GLU A 27 -1.31 -9.29 -17.06
N LEU A 28 -1.94 -9.03 -15.90
CA LEU A 28 -1.59 -9.71 -14.64
C LEU A 28 -1.89 -11.21 -14.71
N LYS A 29 -3.06 -11.61 -15.22
CA LYS A 29 -3.42 -13.02 -15.33
C LYS A 29 -2.53 -13.77 -16.32
N ASP A 30 -2.20 -13.15 -17.46
CA ASP A 30 -1.30 -13.72 -18.46
C ASP A 30 0.13 -13.88 -17.90
N HIS A 31 0.55 -13.00 -16.98
CA HIS A 31 1.82 -13.14 -16.28
C HIS A 31 1.80 -14.28 -15.27
N VAL A 32 0.80 -14.31 -14.38
CA VAL A 32 0.62 -15.36 -13.35
C VAL A 32 0.46 -16.74 -13.99
N ALA A 33 -0.30 -16.85 -15.08
CA ALA A 33 -0.46 -18.13 -15.79
C ALA A 33 0.86 -18.69 -16.34
N ARG A 34 1.83 -17.83 -16.68
CA ARG A 34 3.16 -18.25 -17.18
C ARG A 34 4.17 -18.52 -16.07
N LYS A 35 4.04 -17.82 -14.94
CA LYS A 35 5.06 -17.81 -13.87
C LYS A 35 4.67 -18.64 -12.64
N GLY A 36 3.40 -18.95 -12.49
CA GLY A 36 2.89 -19.65 -11.33
C GLY A 36 2.05 -18.73 -10.43
N PRO A 37 1.37 -19.35 -9.44
CA PRO A 37 0.49 -18.64 -8.52
C PRO A 37 1.25 -17.64 -7.64
N VAL A 38 0.51 -16.70 -7.05
CA VAL A 38 1.03 -15.68 -6.13
C VAL A 38 0.74 -16.09 -4.70
N ASP A 39 1.77 -16.39 -3.92
CA ASP A 39 1.60 -16.64 -2.49
C ASP A 39 1.56 -15.35 -1.67
N ILE A 40 2.42 -14.39 -2.02
CA ILE A 40 2.59 -13.14 -1.29
C ILE A 40 2.36 -11.97 -2.26
N LEU A 41 1.38 -11.14 -1.93
CA LEU A 41 1.10 -9.89 -2.62
C LEU A 41 1.47 -8.71 -1.73
N VAL A 42 2.34 -7.81 -2.20
CA VAL A 42 2.67 -6.56 -1.51
C VAL A 42 2.21 -5.38 -2.36
N ASN A 43 1.14 -4.73 -1.91
CA ASN A 43 0.63 -3.51 -2.52
C ASN A 43 1.43 -2.31 -1.98
N CYS A 44 2.44 -1.89 -2.75
CA CYS A 44 3.38 -0.82 -2.37
C CYS A 44 3.24 0.46 -3.22
N ALA A 45 2.54 0.42 -4.35
CA ALA A 45 2.43 1.56 -5.24
C ALA A 45 1.74 2.74 -4.54
N GLY A 46 2.37 3.91 -4.57
CA GLY A 46 1.80 5.12 -4.03
C GLY A 46 2.78 6.29 -3.98
N TYR A 47 2.25 7.49 -3.81
CA TYR A 47 3.01 8.73 -3.65
C TYR A 47 2.25 9.73 -2.78
N ALA A 48 2.97 10.75 -2.32
CA ALA A 48 2.42 11.84 -1.52
C ALA A 48 2.64 13.18 -2.21
N VAL A 49 1.67 14.09 -2.05
CA VAL A 49 1.82 15.51 -2.38
C VAL A 49 1.58 16.27 -1.07
N SER A 50 2.61 16.94 -0.57
CA SER A 50 2.51 17.75 0.63
C SER A 50 2.13 19.18 0.25
N ARG A 51 0.85 19.55 0.39
CA ARG A 51 0.31 20.90 0.17
C ARG A 51 -0.91 21.11 1.05
N THR A 52 -1.26 22.38 1.32
CA THR A 52 -2.54 22.67 1.97
C THR A 52 -3.68 22.23 1.06
N PHE A 53 -4.86 21.95 1.62
CA PHE A 53 -6.01 21.51 0.81
C PHE A 53 -6.38 22.54 -0.27
N MET A 54 -6.35 23.83 0.07
CA MET A 54 -6.65 24.93 -0.87
C MET A 54 -5.66 24.99 -2.04
N ASP A 55 -4.40 24.63 -1.81
CA ASP A 55 -3.34 24.65 -2.83
C ASP A 55 -3.14 23.31 -3.54
N THR A 56 -3.95 22.30 -3.19
CA THR A 56 -3.88 20.98 -3.81
C THR A 56 -4.81 20.95 -5.02
N PRO A 57 -4.28 20.83 -6.25
CA PRO A 57 -5.12 20.78 -7.44
C PRO A 57 -5.97 19.51 -7.45
N PRO A 58 -7.23 19.54 -7.95
CA PRO A 58 -8.12 18.38 -7.97
C PRO A 58 -7.49 17.13 -8.59
N GLU A 59 -6.71 17.30 -9.66
CA GLU A 59 -6.03 16.22 -10.37
C GLU A 59 -5.01 15.49 -9.49
N ALA A 60 -4.35 16.21 -8.57
CA ALA A 60 -3.43 15.59 -7.61
C ALA A 60 -4.19 14.79 -6.53
N ILE A 61 -5.36 15.28 -6.12
CA ILE A 61 -6.25 14.56 -5.18
C ILE A 61 -6.70 13.25 -5.82
N GLU A 62 -7.25 13.31 -7.04
CA GLU A 62 -7.70 12.15 -7.79
C GLU A 62 -6.55 11.18 -8.08
N GLY A 63 -5.38 11.69 -8.49
CA GLY A 63 -4.20 10.88 -8.75
C GLY A 63 -3.74 10.09 -7.52
N MET A 64 -3.77 10.70 -6.33
CA MET A 64 -3.45 9.99 -5.08
C MET A 64 -4.51 8.94 -4.73
N ILE A 65 -5.79 9.19 -4.95
CA ILE A 65 -6.84 8.17 -4.75
C ILE A 65 -6.65 6.99 -5.73
N ARG A 66 -6.40 7.29 -7.01
CA ARG A 66 -6.17 6.26 -8.03
C ARG A 66 -4.95 5.41 -7.70
N THR A 67 -3.84 6.04 -7.36
CA THR A 67 -2.57 5.36 -7.17
C THR A 67 -2.44 4.72 -5.80
N ASN A 68 -2.78 5.41 -4.71
CA ASN A 68 -2.54 4.90 -3.36
C ASN A 68 -3.62 3.92 -2.90
N TYR A 69 -4.83 4.03 -3.46
CA TYR A 69 -5.99 3.23 -3.04
C TYR A 69 -6.47 2.31 -4.16
N LEU A 70 -6.98 2.86 -5.27
CA LEU A 70 -7.64 2.04 -6.30
C LEU A 70 -6.69 1.02 -6.95
N SER A 71 -5.41 1.37 -7.15
CA SER A 71 -4.41 0.45 -7.70
C SER A 71 -4.32 -0.84 -6.85
N ALA A 72 -4.22 -0.70 -5.53
CA ALA A 72 -4.14 -1.80 -4.59
C ALA A 72 -5.44 -2.62 -4.57
N VAL A 73 -6.60 -1.93 -4.58
CA VAL A 73 -7.91 -2.58 -4.67
C VAL A 73 -8.02 -3.41 -5.95
N HIS A 74 -7.65 -2.85 -7.09
CA HIS A 74 -7.75 -3.52 -8.39
C HIS A 74 -6.83 -4.74 -8.47
N VAL A 75 -5.55 -4.59 -8.10
CA VAL A 75 -4.59 -5.71 -8.10
C VAL A 75 -5.07 -6.83 -7.18
N THR A 76 -5.49 -6.50 -5.96
CA THR A 76 -6.06 -7.49 -5.04
C THR A 76 -7.33 -8.13 -5.61
N LYS A 77 -8.25 -7.36 -6.21
CA LYS A 77 -9.47 -7.90 -6.83
C LYS A 77 -9.19 -8.89 -7.96
N ILE A 78 -8.12 -8.65 -8.72
CA ILE A 78 -7.71 -9.48 -9.85
C ILE A 78 -7.07 -10.78 -9.38
N LEU A 79 -6.14 -10.71 -8.40
CA LEU A 79 -5.31 -11.82 -7.97
C LEU A 79 -5.94 -12.68 -6.88
N LEU A 80 -6.76 -12.12 -6.00
CA LEU A 80 -7.35 -12.83 -4.86
C LEU A 80 -8.11 -14.11 -5.25
N PRO A 81 -8.92 -14.17 -6.32
CA PRO A 81 -9.57 -15.41 -6.72
C PRO A 81 -8.60 -16.55 -7.05
N ASP A 82 -7.44 -16.23 -7.61
CA ASP A 82 -6.39 -17.21 -7.94
C ASP A 82 -5.66 -17.63 -6.66
N MET A 83 -5.33 -16.65 -5.82
CA MET A 83 -4.76 -16.91 -4.49
C MET A 83 -5.66 -17.85 -3.69
N LEU A 84 -6.98 -17.66 -3.69
CA LEU A 84 -7.94 -18.49 -2.93
C LEU A 84 -8.10 -19.91 -3.49
N ARG A 85 -8.07 -20.06 -4.82
CA ARG A 85 -8.21 -21.36 -5.49
C ARG A 85 -6.98 -22.23 -5.36
N ASP A 86 -5.82 -21.60 -5.20
CA ASP A 86 -4.59 -22.33 -5.05
C ASP A 86 -4.57 -23.14 -3.74
N LYS A 87 -4.23 -24.43 -3.90
CA LYS A 87 -4.09 -25.42 -2.83
C LYS A 87 -2.68 -26.03 -2.78
N THR A 88 -1.77 -25.56 -3.64
CA THR A 88 -0.37 -26.00 -3.67
C THR A 88 0.33 -25.66 -2.35
N HIS A 89 0.06 -24.46 -1.82
CA HIS A 89 0.56 -24.00 -0.53
C HIS A 89 -0.55 -23.91 0.53
N PRO A 90 -0.26 -24.23 1.81
CA PRO A 90 -1.20 -24.01 2.91
C PRO A 90 -1.73 -22.58 2.94
N SER A 91 -3.00 -22.40 3.33
CA SER A 91 -3.58 -21.05 3.48
C SER A 91 -2.82 -20.15 4.44
N CYS A 92 -2.15 -20.72 5.45
CA CYS A 92 -1.36 -19.97 6.42
C CYS A 92 -0.12 -19.28 5.85
N ASP A 93 0.35 -19.70 4.67
CA ASP A 93 1.57 -19.16 4.06
C ASP A 93 1.27 -18.04 3.07
N ARG A 94 0.00 -17.93 2.62
CA ARG A 94 -0.46 -16.88 1.70
C ARG A 94 -0.68 -15.57 2.44
N ARG A 95 -0.20 -14.45 1.87
CA ARG A 95 -0.23 -13.13 2.51
C ARG A 95 -0.56 -12.01 1.54
N ILE A 96 -1.31 -11.02 2.03
CA ILE A 96 -1.49 -9.74 1.35
C ILE A 96 -1.05 -8.64 2.31
N ALA A 97 -0.06 -7.85 1.90
CA ALA A 97 0.41 -6.71 2.66
C ALA A 97 0.05 -5.41 1.92
N PHE A 98 -0.49 -4.45 2.65
CA PHE A 98 -0.75 -3.11 2.15
C PHE A 98 0.20 -2.12 2.82
N VAL A 99 0.97 -1.40 2.00
CA VAL A 99 1.84 -0.32 2.48
C VAL A 99 0.99 0.94 2.65
N CYS A 100 0.55 1.17 3.89
CA CYS A 100 -0.18 2.36 4.28
C CYS A 100 0.80 3.50 4.60
N SER A 101 0.58 4.23 5.69
CA SER A 101 1.44 5.29 6.21
C SER A 101 0.97 5.66 7.61
N MET A 102 1.84 6.23 8.45
CA MET A 102 1.40 6.90 9.68
C MET A 102 0.26 7.91 9.42
N ALA A 103 0.26 8.58 8.26
CA ALA A 103 -0.84 9.46 7.81
C ALA A 103 -2.16 8.74 7.49
N GLY A 104 -2.21 7.40 7.58
CA GLY A 104 -3.42 6.57 7.56
C GLY A 104 -3.99 6.27 8.96
N GLN A 105 -3.28 6.69 10.02
CA GLN A 105 -3.72 6.54 11.41
C GLN A 105 -4.17 7.88 12.01
N VAL A 106 -3.42 8.94 11.69
CA VAL A 106 -3.69 10.31 12.15
C VAL A 106 -3.56 11.29 10.99
N GLY A 107 -4.45 12.28 10.93
CA GLY A 107 -4.37 13.35 9.95
C GLY A 107 -3.17 14.26 10.21
N VAL A 108 -2.41 14.58 9.17
CA VAL A 108 -1.22 15.44 9.24
C VAL A 108 -1.46 16.72 8.44
N TYR A 109 -1.11 17.87 9.02
CA TYR A 109 -1.24 19.16 8.36
C TYR A 109 -0.49 19.17 7.02
N GLY A 110 -1.14 19.68 5.96
CA GLY A 110 -0.56 19.72 4.61
C GLY A 110 -0.54 18.37 3.89
N LEU A 111 -1.24 17.36 4.40
CA LEU A 111 -1.38 16.04 3.78
C LEU A 111 -2.84 15.61 3.68
N ALA A 112 -3.79 16.55 3.53
CA ALA A 112 -5.23 16.23 3.55
C ALA A 112 -5.61 15.15 2.53
N ALA A 113 -5.25 15.35 1.26
CA ALA A 113 -5.58 14.40 0.19
C ALA A 113 -4.79 13.09 0.30
N TYR A 114 -3.51 13.15 0.70
CA TYR A 114 -2.70 11.95 0.96
C TYR A 114 -3.27 11.10 2.11
N SER A 115 -3.57 11.74 3.24
CA SER A 115 -4.15 11.09 4.42
C SER A 115 -5.49 10.46 4.05
N GLY A 116 -6.37 11.18 3.34
CA GLY A 116 -7.64 10.62 2.85
C GLY A 116 -7.45 9.32 2.05
N SER A 117 -6.48 9.29 1.12
CA SER A 117 -6.18 8.08 0.35
C SER A 117 -5.68 6.90 1.21
N LYS A 118 -4.87 7.18 2.24
CA LYS A 118 -4.32 6.16 3.15
C LYS A 118 -5.33 5.68 4.19
N TYR A 119 -6.26 6.54 4.63
CA TYR A 119 -7.42 6.14 5.43
C TYR A 119 -8.34 5.21 4.64
N ALA A 120 -8.60 5.49 3.37
CA ALA A 120 -9.38 4.61 2.50
C ALA A 120 -8.71 3.23 2.34
N LEU A 121 -7.40 3.21 2.11
CA LEU A 121 -6.63 1.96 2.03
C LEU A 121 -6.67 1.17 3.33
N ARG A 122 -6.53 1.84 4.48
CA ARG A 122 -6.64 1.21 5.80
C ARG A 122 -8.01 0.57 6.01
N GLY A 123 -9.08 1.32 5.80
CA GLY A 123 -10.44 0.82 5.98
C GLY A 123 -10.74 -0.39 5.08
N PHE A 124 -10.31 -0.32 3.83
CA PHE A 124 -10.41 -1.45 2.90
C PHE A 124 -9.66 -2.69 3.40
N ALA A 125 -8.40 -2.55 3.81
CA ALA A 125 -7.60 -3.67 4.27
C ALA A 125 -8.11 -4.27 5.60
N GLU A 126 -8.64 -3.44 6.50
CA GLU A 126 -9.26 -3.90 7.75
C GLU A 126 -10.50 -4.76 7.47
N VAL A 127 -11.37 -4.32 6.56
CA VAL A 127 -12.54 -5.09 6.12
C VAL A 127 -12.13 -6.38 5.42
N LEU A 128 -11.20 -6.29 4.46
CA LEU A 128 -10.72 -7.45 3.72
C LEU A 128 -10.10 -8.51 4.64
N ARG A 129 -9.38 -8.09 5.69
CA ARG A 129 -8.84 -9.00 6.70
C ARG A 129 -9.95 -9.78 7.41
N MET A 130 -11.05 -9.13 7.76
CA MET A 130 -12.20 -9.78 8.40
C MET A 130 -12.90 -10.74 7.44
N GLU A 131 -13.03 -10.37 6.16
CA GLU A 131 -13.62 -11.24 5.13
C GLU A 131 -12.79 -12.52 4.88
N LEU A 132 -11.46 -12.44 5.01
CA LEU A 132 -10.54 -13.52 4.67
C LEU A 132 -10.04 -14.35 5.87
N GLU A 133 -10.44 -14.00 7.09
CA GLU A 133 -9.88 -14.57 8.34
C GLU A 133 -9.87 -16.10 8.40
N ARG A 134 -10.89 -16.77 7.85
CA ARG A 134 -11.07 -18.22 7.99
C ARG A 134 -10.40 -19.06 6.89
N SER A 135 -10.34 -18.55 5.68
CA SER A 135 -10.04 -19.36 4.49
C SER A 135 -9.20 -18.65 3.44
N GLY A 136 -8.79 -17.42 3.68
CA GLY A 136 -8.02 -16.62 2.75
C GLY A 136 -6.59 -16.31 3.20
N PRO A 137 -5.84 -15.58 2.37
CA PRO A 137 -4.53 -15.04 2.73
C PRO A 137 -4.60 -14.16 3.98
N LEU A 138 -3.55 -14.18 4.80
CA LEU A 138 -3.41 -13.25 5.92
C LEU A 138 -3.20 -11.82 5.40
N VAL A 139 -4.09 -10.91 5.79
CA VAL A 139 -4.01 -9.50 5.40
C VAL A 139 -3.32 -8.68 6.48
N THR A 140 -2.33 -7.87 6.09
CA THR A 140 -1.54 -7.01 6.98
C THR A 140 -1.41 -5.58 6.45
N LEU A 141 -1.23 -4.64 7.37
CA LEU A 141 -1.01 -3.22 7.10
C LEU A 141 0.34 -2.79 7.65
N ALA A 142 1.15 -2.14 6.83
CA ALA A 142 2.37 -1.48 7.26
C ALA A 142 2.12 0.03 7.36
N PHE A 143 2.51 0.64 8.48
CA PHE A 143 2.34 2.09 8.72
C PHE A 143 3.70 2.79 8.87
N PRO A 144 4.50 2.89 7.79
CA PRO A 144 5.79 3.55 7.87
C PRO A 144 5.64 5.06 8.14
N PRO A 145 6.53 5.66 8.95
CA PRO A 145 6.70 7.11 9.04
C PRO A 145 7.53 7.62 7.85
N ASP A 146 8.02 8.85 7.91
CA ASP A 146 8.96 9.40 6.93
C ASP A 146 10.14 8.42 6.75
N THR A 147 10.31 7.93 5.52
CA THR A 147 11.30 6.91 5.17
C THR A 147 12.23 7.48 4.12
N ASP A 148 13.55 7.28 4.28
CA ASP A 148 14.56 7.77 3.35
C ASP A 148 14.37 7.14 1.96
N THR A 149 13.71 7.88 1.08
CA THR A 149 13.33 7.48 -0.26
C THR A 149 13.39 8.71 -1.17
N PRO A 150 13.60 8.54 -2.49
CA PRO A 150 13.50 9.65 -3.43
C PRO A 150 12.14 10.36 -3.38
N GLY A 151 11.06 9.63 -3.07
CA GLY A 151 9.73 10.20 -2.88
C GLY A 151 9.62 11.14 -1.67
N LEU A 152 10.36 10.87 -0.60
CA LEU A 152 10.46 11.81 0.53
C LEU A 152 11.15 13.09 0.09
N ALA A 153 12.26 13.02 -0.65
CA ALA A 153 12.96 14.20 -1.14
C ALA A 153 12.04 15.12 -1.97
N VAL A 154 11.23 14.54 -2.87
CA VAL A 154 10.20 15.28 -3.63
C VAL A 154 9.14 15.90 -2.72
N SER A 155 8.67 15.14 -1.73
CA SER A 155 7.66 15.61 -0.78
C SER A 155 8.16 16.76 0.09
N LEU A 156 9.46 16.76 0.44
CA LEU A 156 10.10 17.82 1.23
C LEU A 156 10.12 19.17 0.49
N ILE A 157 10.22 19.17 -0.85
CA ILE A 157 10.24 20.41 -1.66
C ILE A 157 8.96 21.23 -1.44
N THR A 158 7.81 20.57 -1.29
CA THR A 158 6.52 21.26 -1.11
C THR A 158 6.04 21.23 0.34
N LYS A 159 6.79 20.62 1.27
CA LYS A 159 6.36 20.40 2.66
C LYS A 159 6.25 21.73 3.40
N HIS A 160 5.05 22.01 3.92
CA HIS A 160 4.81 23.25 4.65
C HIS A 160 5.54 23.23 6.01
N PRO A 161 6.12 24.35 6.49
CA PRO A 161 6.81 24.40 7.79
C PRO A 161 5.99 23.84 8.96
N HIS A 162 4.68 24.14 9.01
CA HIS A 162 3.77 23.61 10.04
C HIS A 162 3.57 22.09 10.00
N THR A 163 3.84 21.44 8.87
CA THR A 163 3.79 19.98 8.76
C THR A 163 4.85 19.34 9.66
N TYR A 164 6.04 19.95 9.83
CA TYR A 164 7.06 19.45 10.75
C TYR A 164 6.64 19.51 12.22
N CYS A 165 5.88 20.55 12.63
CA CYS A 165 5.33 20.63 13.98
C CYS A 165 4.33 19.49 14.27
N ALA A 166 3.55 19.06 13.27
CA ALA A 166 2.64 17.94 13.44
C ALA A 166 3.39 16.63 13.79
N PHE A 167 4.56 16.40 13.18
CA PHE A 167 5.41 15.25 13.52
C PHE A 167 6.00 15.35 14.93
N ILE A 168 6.45 16.53 15.36
CA ILE A 168 6.92 16.75 16.73
C ILE A 168 5.79 16.47 17.73
N ILE A 169 4.58 16.97 17.46
CA ILE A 169 3.43 16.75 18.34
C ILE A 169 3.08 15.26 18.42
N VAL A 170 3.04 14.54 17.29
CA VAL A 170 2.76 13.09 17.30
C VAL A 170 3.85 12.32 18.05
N SER A 171 5.12 12.63 17.82
CA SER A 171 6.24 12.01 18.54
C SER A 171 6.18 12.27 20.05
N VAL A 172 5.81 13.49 20.47
CA VAL A 172 5.61 13.84 21.88
C VAL A 172 4.35 13.18 22.46
N CYS A 173 3.29 13.02 21.65
CA CYS A 173 2.04 12.38 22.07
C CYS A 173 2.23 10.86 22.26
N GLU A 174 2.96 10.19 21.37
CA GLU A 174 3.32 8.77 21.55
C GLU A 174 4.25 8.56 22.75
N CYS A 175 5.16 9.49 23.03
CA CYS A 175 6.03 9.43 24.21
C CYS A 175 5.28 9.57 25.55
N ARG A 176 4.08 10.17 25.56
CA ARG A 176 3.21 10.25 26.76
C ARG A 176 2.20 9.10 26.90
N LEU A 177 1.95 8.34 25.84
CA LEU A 177 0.98 7.23 25.85
C LEU A 177 1.58 5.87 26.27
N GLN A 178 2.92 5.75 26.38
CA GLN A 178 3.59 4.52 26.83
C GLN A 178 3.99 4.47 28.32
N LEU A 179 3.50 5.40 29.15
CA LEU A 179 3.82 5.46 30.59
C LEU A 179 2.61 5.29 31.52
N ARG A 180 1.62 4.49 31.13
CA ARG A 180 0.56 4.03 32.04
C ARG A 180 0.26 2.55 31.88
#